data_AF-A0A2E4HTS9-F1
#
_entry.id   AF-A0A2E4HTS9-F1
#
_cell.length_a   1.000
_cell.length_b   1.000
_cell.length_c   1.000
_cell.angle_alpha   90.00
_cell.angle_beta   90.00
_cell.angle_gamma   90.00
#
_symmetry.space_group_name_H-M   'P 1'
#
loop_
_entity.id
_entity.type
_entity.pdbx_description
1 polymer ?
#
loop_
_entity_poly.entity_id
_entity_poly.type
_entity_poly.pdbx_seq_one_letter_code
_entity_poly.pdbx_strand_id
1 'polypeptide(L)'
;NEVGDVHNGADDNASGVAAVLQAGSQLAEMQRERGVVLAFWSGEEFGLLGAHAFVQSEVLPADQLAAYINFDMVGRVRDNVVTIQAVGSSDAWPSLIERTNVPIGFDIRTQQDPWLPTDSMAFNLADVPTLSFFSGTHEQYHRPGDDSDLINYEDLERVARFGALLARRVANLDEAPTFVTVTQSVEGGGSRDMVRVFTGTIPDYAAEEDGLLLGGVIEGGPAKKAGLRRGDVIIEFAGVTITNIYDYTAALAAIKVDVPVAVVYMRDGKRMETELIPTARQ
;
A
#
# COMPACT_ATOMS: atom_id res chain seq x y z
N ASN A 1 -4.55 18.15 17.95
CA ASN A 1 -4.78 18.03 19.41
C ASN A 1 -5.66 16.82 19.66
N GLU A 2 -5.17 15.62 19.35
CA GLU A 2 -5.91 14.34 19.46
C GLU A 2 -5.16 13.37 20.41
N VAL A 3 -4.19 13.90 21.17
CA VAL A 3 -3.35 13.11 22.09
C VAL A 3 -4.22 12.60 23.22
N GLY A 4 -4.42 11.27 23.26
CA GLY A 4 -5.20 10.57 24.28
C GLY A 4 -6.59 10.12 23.84
N ASP A 5 -7.02 10.46 22.63
CA ASP A 5 -8.27 9.97 22.06
C ASP A 5 -8.10 8.53 21.54
N VAL A 6 -9.18 7.76 21.53
CA VAL A 6 -9.18 6.39 21.00
C VAL A 6 -9.38 6.43 19.49
N HIS A 7 -8.47 5.81 18.75
CA HIS A 7 -8.61 5.59 17.31
C HIS A 7 -9.17 4.17 17.11
N ASN A 8 -10.47 4.07 16.86
CA ASN A 8 -11.13 2.78 16.68
C ASN A 8 -10.81 2.12 15.34
N GLY A 9 -10.47 2.91 14.31
CA GLY A 9 -10.05 2.40 13.01
C GLY A 9 -11.14 1.56 12.34
N ALA A 10 -12.40 2.03 12.41
CA ALA A 10 -13.54 1.27 11.91
C ALA A 10 -13.45 0.98 10.41
N ASP A 11 -13.07 1.98 9.60
CA ASP A 11 -12.75 1.75 8.20
C ASP A 11 -11.29 1.33 8.04
N ASP A 12 -10.39 1.91 8.84
CA ASP A 12 -8.93 1.74 8.78
C ASP A 12 -8.34 1.07 10.03
N ASN A 13 -8.24 -0.26 10.11
CA ASN A 13 -8.64 -1.20 9.06
C ASN A 13 -9.52 -2.36 9.59
N ALA A 14 -10.40 -2.08 10.55
CA ALA A 14 -11.38 -3.07 11.02
C ALA A 14 -12.31 -3.53 9.88
N SER A 15 -12.61 -2.66 8.90
CA SER A 15 -13.38 -3.03 7.71
C SER A 15 -12.67 -4.08 6.86
N GLY A 16 -11.37 -3.96 6.62
CA GLY A 16 -10.56 -4.94 5.91
C GLY A 16 -10.51 -6.28 6.64
N VAL A 17 -10.31 -6.26 7.97
CA VAL A 17 -10.36 -7.46 8.81
C VAL A 17 -11.72 -8.17 8.70
N ALA A 18 -12.83 -7.42 8.79
CA ALA A 18 -14.17 -7.95 8.64
C ALA A 18 -14.39 -8.54 7.24
N ALA A 19 -13.89 -7.89 6.18
CA ALA A 19 -13.98 -8.38 4.82
C ALA A 19 -13.20 -9.70 4.62
N VAL A 20 -11.98 -9.82 5.17
CA VAL A 20 -11.19 -11.06 5.11
C VAL A 20 -11.88 -12.21 5.84
N LEU A 21 -12.44 -11.95 7.03
CA LEU A 21 -13.19 -12.97 7.78
C LEU A 21 -14.43 -13.45 7.00
N GLN A 22 -15.22 -12.52 6.47
CA GLN A 22 -16.42 -12.84 5.69
C GLN A 22 -16.07 -13.58 4.39
N ALA A 23 -15.02 -13.13 3.68
CA ALA A 23 -14.55 -13.80 2.47
C ALA A 23 -14.06 -15.22 2.77
N GLY A 24 -13.35 -15.39 3.89
CA GLY A 24 -12.90 -16.69 4.38
C GLY A 24 -14.06 -17.66 4.66
N SER A 25 -15.12 -17.18 5.31
CA SER A 25 -16.34 -17.97 5.54
C SER A 25 -16.97 -18.45 4.23
N GLN A 26 -17.07 -17.58 3.23
CA GLN A 26 -17.62 -17.94 1.91
C GLN A 26 -16.70 -18.93 1.16
N LEU A 27 -15.39 -18.70 1.18
CA LEU A 27 -14.41 -19.56 0.52
C LEU A 27 -14.36 -20.96 1.12
N ALA A 28 -14.64 -21.12 2.41
CA ALA A 28 -14.72 -22.41 3.07
C ALA A 28 -15.78 -23.34 2.43
N GLU A 29 -16.86 -22.76 1.90
CA GLU A 29 -17.96 -23.48 1.25
C GLU A 29 -17.76 -23.67 -0.27
N MET A 30 -16.75 -23.02 -0.85
CA MET A 30 -16.49 -23.06 -2.28
C MET A 30 -15.40 -24.09 -2.64
N GLN A 31 -15.64 -24.85 -3.70
CA GLN A 31 -14.60 -25.71 -4.30
C GLN A 31 -13.44 -24.84 -4.85
N ARG A 32 -12.23 -25.27 -4.52
CA ARG A 32 -10.96 -24.62 -4.87
C ARG A 32 -9.85 -25.65 -5.02
N GLU A 33 -8.94 -25.44 -5.96
CA GLU A 33 -7.80 -26.32 -6.22
C GLU A 33 -6.56 -25.91 -5.43
N ARG A 34 -6.36 -24.60 -5.24
CA ARG A 34 -5.29 -24.04 -4.40
C ARG A 34 -5.79 -23.77 -2.98
N GLY A 35 -4.88 -23.87 -2.00
CA GLY A 35 -5.11 -23.40 -0.65
C GLY A 35 -5.27 -21.87 -0.62
N VAL A 36 -6.03 -21.38 0.36
CA VAL A 36 -6.15 -19.94 0.63
C VAL A 36 -5.71 -19.70 2.07
N VAL A 37 -4.83 -18.72 2.25
CA VAL A 37 -4.40 -18.24 3.57
C VAL A 37 -5.17 -16.96 3.87
N LEU A 38 -5.79 -16.89 5.04
CA LEU A 38 -6.34 -15.66 5.58
C LEU A 38 -5.28 -15.06 6.49
N ALA A 39 -4.85 -13.83 6.20
CA ALA A 39 -3.81 -13.15 6.94
C ALA A 39 -4.37 -11.88 7.58
N PHE A 40 -3.89 -11.58 8.79
CA PHE A 40 -4.25 -10.40 9.56
C PHE A 40 -2.95 -9.79 10.07
N TRP A 41 -2.58 -8.65 9.51
CA TRP A 41 -1.29 -8.04 9.78
C TRP A 41 -1.34 -7.15 11.01
N SER A 42 -0.19 -7.05 11.68
CA SER A 42 0.03 -6.12 12.78
C SER A 42 1.10 -5.14 12.37
N GLY A 43 0.98 -3.90 12.82
CA GLY A 43 1.99 -2.87 12.57
C GLY A 43 2.03 -2.34 11.14
N GLU A 44 0.91 -2.39 10.40
CA GLU A 44 0.74 -1.69 9.12
C GLU A 44 1.05 -0.19 9.31
N GLU A 45 0.36 0.40 10.29
CA GLU A 45 0.47 1.79 10.76
C GLU A 45 1.79 2.15 11.44
N PHE A 46 2.74 1.21 11.46
CA PHE A 46 4.13 1.45 11.88
C PHE A 46 5.14 1.15 10.78
N GLY A 47 4.70 0.92 9.54
CA GLY A 47 5.55 0.61 8.38
C GLY A 47 5.42 -0.83 7.88
N LEU A 48 4.22 -1.40 7.83
CA LEU A 48 3.95 -2.72 7.22
C LEU A 48 4.71 -3.88 7.88
N LEU A 49 5.00 -3.75 9.18
CA LEU A 49 5.95 -4.60 9.90
C LEU A 49 5.58 -6.08 9.82
N GLY A 50 4.29 -6.40 10.04
CA GLY A 50 3.79 -7.76 10.03
C GLY A 50 3.88 -8.43 8.65
N ALA A 51 3.46 -7.73 7.60
CA ALA A 51 3.53 -8.25 6.23
C ALA A 51 4.97 -8.44 5.77
N HIS A 52 5.87 -7.49 6.07
CA HIS A 52 7.30 -7.63 5.79
C HIS A 52 7.92 -8.82 6.51
N ALA A 53 7.67 -8.95 7.82
CA ALA A 53 8.19 -10.07 8.61
C ALA A 53 7.72 -11.42 8.05
N PHE A 54 6.46 -11.51 7.59
CA PHE A 54 5.94 -12.74 6.99
C PHE A 54 6.59 -13.08 5.66
N VAL A 55 6.69 -12.11 4.74
CA VAL A 55 7.29 -12.32 3.41
C VAL A 55 8.78 -12.69 3.52
N GLN A 56 9.48 -12.18 4.53
CA GLN A 56 10.87 -12.52 4.82
C GLN A 56 11.03 -13.85 5.59
N SER A 57 9.94 -14.40 6.11
CA SER A 57 9.95 -15.68 6.85
C SER A 57 9.94 -16.88 5.90
N GLU A 58 10.29 -18.05 6.42
CA GLU A 58 10.19 -19.32 5.69
C GLU A 58 8.83 -20.03 5.89
N VAL A 59 7.85 -19.37 6.54
CA VAL A 59 6.54 -19.99 6.84
C VAL A 59 5.78 -20.35 5.57
N LEU A 60 5.75 -19.44 4.60
CA LEU A 60 5.21 -19.67 3.26
C LEU A 60 6.04 -18.86 2.25
N PRO A 61 6.99 -19.51 1.56
CA PRO A 61 7.87 -18.84 0.60
C PRO A 61 7.10 -18.10 -0.50
N ALA A 62 7.62 -16.94 -0.92
CA ALA A 62 6.97 -16.09 -1.91
C ALA A 62 6.72 -16.79 -3.26
N ASP A 63 7.62 -17.68 -3.68
CA ASP A 63 7.48 -18.46 -4.92
C ASP A 63 6.35 -19.51 -4.88
N GLN A 64 5.76 -19.76 -3.70
CA GLN A 64 4.56 -20.60 -3.53
C GLN A 64 3.27 -19.77 -3.48
N LEU A 65 3.36 -18.44 -3.45
CA LEU A 65 2.20 -17.55 -3.43
C LEU A 65 1.76 -17.25 -4.87
N ALA A 66 0.55 -17.68 -5.22
CA ALA A 66 -0.02 -17.38 -6.54
C ALA A 66 -0.42 -15.90 -6.67
N ALA A 67 -0.89 -15.29 -5.57
CA ALA A 67 -1.28 -13.89 -5.50
C ALA A 67 -1.50 -13.46 -4.04
N TYR A 68 -1.53 -12.14 -3.81
CA TYR A 68 -1.95 -11.50 -2.57
C TYR A 68 -3.11 -10.53 -2.85
N ILE A 69 -4.22 -10.67 -2.13
CA ILE A 69 -5.40 -9.80 -2.27
C ILE A 69 -5.60 -9.07 -0.94
N ASN A 70 -5.43 -7.75 -0.96
CA ASN A 70 -5.48 -6.86 0.19
C ASN A 70 -6.84 -6.16 0.30
N PHE A 71 -7.29 -5.91 1.52
CA PHE A 71 -8.48 -5.10 1.82
C PHE A 71 -8.07 -4.02 2.81
N ASP A 72 -8.20 -2.77 2.40
CA ASP A 72 -7.79 -1.63 3.20
C ASP A 72 -8.79 -0.49 2.98
N MET A 73 -9.42 -0.02 4.06
CA MET A 73 -10.49 0.98 3.99
C MET A 73 -11.61 0.63 3.00
N VAL A 74 -12.31 -0.47 3.25
CA VAL A 74 -13.33 -1.05 2.35
C VAL A 74 -14.76 -0.92 2.87
N GLY A 75 -14.96 -0.26 4.00
CA GLY A 75 -16.24 -0.07 4.66
C GLY A 75 -16.97 1.23 4.31
N ARG A 76 -16.35 2.15 3.56
CA ARG A 76 -16.92 3.48 3.24
C ARG A 76 -17.25 3.68 1.76
N VAL A 77 -17.66 2.61 1.06
CA VAL A 77 -18.11 2.66 -0.34
C VAL A 77 -19.19 3.73 -0.54
N ARG A 78 -19.01 4.55 -1.58
CA ARG A 78 -19.91 5.65 -1.99
C ARG A 78 -20.16 5.57 -3.49
N ASP A 79 -21.37 5.98 -3.87
CA ASP A 79 -21.79 6.06 -5.29
C ASP A 79 -21.58 4.75 -6.06
N ASN A 80 -21.67 3.60 -5.37
CA ASN A 80 -21.40 2.26 -5.93
C ASN A 80 -19.96 2.07 -6.47
N VAL A 81 -19.01 2.93 -6.10
CA VAL A 81 -17.64 2.88 -6.62
C VAL A 81 -16.70 2.14 -5.68
N VAL A 82 -15.96 1.18 -6.22
CA VAL A 82 -14.81 0.55 -5.55
C VAL A 82 -13.57 0.74 -6.38
N THR A 83 -12.47 1.13 -5.74
CA THR A 83 -11.16 1.22 -6.38
C THR A 83 -10.41 -0.09 -6.18
N ILE A 84 -9.92 -0.66 -7.27
CA ILE A 84 -9.00 -1.80 -7.25
C ILE A 84 -7.63 -1.31 -7.72
N GLN A 85 -6.65 -1.36 -6.84
CA GLN A 85 -5.29 -0.87 -7.06
C GLN A 85 -4.32 -2.04 -7.32
N ALA A 86 -3.08 -1.71 -7.69
CA ALA A 86 -2.04 -2.67 -8.08
C ALA A 86 -2.40 -3.56 -9.29
N VAL A 87 -3.34 -3.13 -10.13
CA VAL A 87 -3.78 -3.89 -11.32
C VAL A 87 -2.64 -4.13 -12.31
N GLY A 88 -1.60 -3.28 -12.30
CA GLY A 88 -0.42 -3.46 -13.14
C GLY A 88 0.50 -4.60 -12.70
N SER A 89 0.32 -5.16 -11.50
CA SER A 89 1.17 -6.26 -11.00
C SER A 89 0.95 -7.60 -11.73
N SER A 90 -0.09 -7.72 -12.56
CA SER A 90 -0.30 -8.87 -13.43
C SER A 90 -1.27 -8.56 -14.58
N ASP A 91 -0.95 -9.04 -15.78
CA ASP A 91 -1.85 -8.96 -16.95
C ASP A 91 -3.13 -9.79 -16.78
N ALA A 92 -3.18 -10.69 -15.79
CA ALA A 92 -4.38 -11.47 -15.50
C ALA A 92 -5.52 -10.62 -14.90
N TRP A 93 -5.17 -9.53 -14.18
CA TRP A 93 -6.09 -8.79 -13.33
C TRP A 93 -7.28 -8.16 -14.04
N PRO A 94 -7.14 -7.43 -15.16
CA PRO A 94 -8.28 -6.79 -15.82
C PRO A 94 -9.41 -7.77 -16.10
N SER A 95 -9.05 -8.93 -16.66
CA SER A 95 -10.02 -9.96 -17.06
C SER A 95 -10.66 -10.68 -15.87
N LEU A 96 -9.91 -10.88 -14.77
CA LEU A 96 -10.41 -11.49 -13.54
C LEU A 96 -11.35 -10.55 -12.78
N ILE A 97 -10.99 -9.26 -12.69
CA ILE A 97 -11.79 -8.21 -12.09
C ILE A 97 -13.15 -8.12 -12.81
N GLU A 98 -13.14 -7.94 -14.14
CA GLU A 98 -14.35 -7.78 -14.93
C GLU A 98 -15.31 -8.97 -14.76
N ARG A 99 -14.82 -10.20 -14.97
CA ARG A 99 -15.64 -11.42 -14.85
C ARG A 99 -16.16 -11.67 -13.44
N THR A 100 -15.44 -11.22 -12.42
CA THR A 100 -15.88 -11.35 -11.03
C THR A 100 -16.91 -10.28 -10.68
N ASN A 101 -16.78 -9.08 -11.25
CA ASN A 101 -17.66 -7.98 -10.95
C ASN A 101 -19.06 -8.11 -11.59
N VAL A 102 -19.23 -8.87 -12.68
CA VAL A 102 -20.54 -9.09 -13.34
C VAL A 102 -21.69 -9.42 -12.36
N PRO A 103 -21.56 -10.41 -11.45
CA PRO A 103 -22.60 -10.69 -10.44
C PRO A 103 -22.53 -9.79 -9.19
N ILE A 104 -21.50 -8.95 -9.05
CA ILE A 104 -21.32 -8.07 -7.89
C ILE A 104 -21.97 -6.70 -8.15
N GLY A 105 -21.68 -6.09 -9.30
CA GLY A 105 -22.35 -4.87 -9.76
C GLY A 105 -21.76 -3.55 -9.24
N PHE A 106 -20.49 -3.50 -8.86
CA PHE A 106 -19.83 -2.22 -8.55
C PHE A 106 -19.36 -1.48 -9.80
N ASP A 107 -19.27 -0.16 -9.71
CA ASP A 107 -18.56 0.67 -10.67
C ASP A 107 -17.06 0.67 -10.33
N ILE A 108 -16.27 -0.09 -11.09
CA ILE A 108 -14.86 -0.32 -10.77
C ILE A 108 -13.97 0.77 -11.33
N ARG A 109 -13.19 1.39 -10.45
CA ARG A 109 -12.02 2.20 -10.82
C ARG A 109 -10.77 1.37 -10.64
N THR A 110 -9.92 1.33 -11.65
CA THR A 110 -8.65 0.61 -11.56
C THR A 110 -7.48 1.58 -11.44
N GLN A 111 -6.48 1.22 -10.64
CA GLN A 111 -5.19 1.89 -10.59
C GLN A 111 -4.09 0.88 -10.89
N GLN A 112 -3.17 1.25 -11.79
CA GLN A 112 -2.11 0.36 -12.25
C GLN A 112 -0.97 0.25 -11.24
N ASP A 113 -0.63 1.36 -10.58
CA ASP A 113 0.51 1.46 -9.66
C ASP A 113 0.42 0.43 -8.53
N PRO A 114 1.39 -0.51 -8.43
CA PRO A 114 1.41 -1.48 -7.34
C PRO A 114 2.23 -1.00 -6.13
N TRP A 115 2.88 0.18 -6.22
CA TRP A 115 3.68 0.75 -5.14
C TRP A 115 2.79 1.49 -4.12
N LEU A 116 1.99 0.72 -3.38
CA LEU A 116 0.99 1.21 -2.44
C LEU A 116 1.50 1.21 -0.99
N PRO A 117 1.26 2.25 -0.18
CA PRO A 117 1.65 2.28 1.23
C PRO A 117 0.65 1.49 2.08
N THR A 118 0.55 0.19 1.84
CA THR A 118 -0.26 -0.79 2.58
C THR A 118 0.41 -2.16 2.45
N ASP A 119 -0.04 -3.16 3.19
CA ASP A 119 0.60 -4.48 3.32
C ASP A 119 0.91 -5.16 1.98
N SER A 120 0.18 -4.83 0.90
CA SER A 120 0.47 -5.31 -0.46
C SER A 120 1.88 -4.96 -0.96
N MET A 121 2.53 -3.91 -0.45
CA MET A 121 3.90 -3.54 -0.83
C MET A 121 4.89 -4.66 -0.52
N ALA A 122 4.77 -5.30 0.65
CA ALA A 122 5.68 -6.37 1.06
C ALA A 122 5.68 -7.52 0.05
N PHE A 123 4.49 -7.88 -0.44
CA PHE A 123 4.29 -8.93 -1.44
C PHE A 123 4.75 -8.49 -2.84
N ASN A 124 4.48 -7.24 -3.22
CA ASN A 124 4.93 -6.70 -4.50
C ASN A 124 6.46 -6.69 -4.61
N LEU A 125 7.16 -6.30 -3.54
CA LEU A 125 8.63 -6.31 -3.45
C LEU A 125 9.24 -7.73 -3.51
N ALA A 126 8.43 -8.75 -3.26
CA ALA A 126 8.82 -10.15 -3.36
C ALA A 126 8.33 -10.82 -4.65
N ASP A 127 8.01 -10.01 -5.67
CA ASP A 127 7.54 -10.46 -6.99
C ASP A 127 6.25 -11.30 -6.94
N VAL A 128 5.39 -11.06 -5.93
CA VAL A 128 4.06 -11.69 -5.85
C VAL A 128 3.02 -10.77 -6.49
N PRO A 129 2.15 -11.28 -7.39
CA PRO A 129 1.02 -10.51 -7.93
C PRO A 129 0.08 -10.02 -6.84
N THR A 130 -0.24 -8.72 -6.84
CA THR A 130 -1.03 -8.07 -5.78
C THR A 130 -2.26 -7.36 -6.32
N LEU A 131 -3.38 -7.43 -5.62
CA LEU A 131 -4.53 -6.54 -5.82
C LEU A 131 -4.97 -5.96 -4.48
N SER A 132 -5.30 -4.67 -4.45
CA SER A 132 -5.76 -4.01 -3.22
C SER A 132 -7.12 -3.35 -3.43
N PHE A 133 -8.09 -3.69 -2.59
CA PHE A 133 -9.43 -3.09 -2.57
C PHE A 133 -9.42 -1.86 -1.67
N PHE A 134 -9.98 -0.77 -2.18
CA PHE A 134 -10.05 0.52 -1.50
C PHE A 134 -11.36 1.25 -1.83
N SER A 135 -12.04 1.80 -0.83
CA SER A 135 -13.32 2.50 -1.01
C SER A 135 -13.18 4.02 -1.16
N GLY A 136 -11.98 4.57 -0.98
CA GLY A 136 -11.71 6.00 -1.05
C GLY A 136 -11.39 6.61 0.32
N THR A 137 -10.77 7.79 0.31
CA THR A 137 -10.51 8.53 1.56
C THR A 137 -11.76 9.24 2.07
N HIS A 138 -11.78 9.53 3.36
CA HIS A 138 -12.84 10.31 4.01
C HIS A 138 -12.27 11.23 5.10
N GLU A 139 -13.09 12.14 5.60
CA GLU A 139 -12.68 13.17 6.57
C GLU A 139 -12.17 12.59 7.90
N GLN A 140 -12.68 11.42 8.29
CA GLN A 140 -12.32 10.73 9.53
C GLN A 140 -11.08 9.82 9.40
N TYR A 141 -10.47 9.72 8.23
CA TYR A 141 -9.26 8.91 8.03
C TYR A 141 -8.12 9.37 8.93
N HIS A 142 -7.44 8.43 9.62
CA HIS A 142 -6.43 8.68 10.66
C HIS A 142 -6.90 9.56 11.82
N ARG A 143 -8.21 9.60 12.12
CA ARG A 143 -8.77 10.40 13.20
C ARG A 143 -9.57 9.55 14.18
N PRO A 144 -9.74 10.01 15.44
CA PRO A 144 -10.53 9.28 16.44
C PRO A 144 -11.96 8.95 16.02
N GLY A 145 -12.56 9.79 15.15
CA GLY A 145 -13.93 9.62 14.67
C GLY A 145 -14.11 8.59 13.56
N ASP A 146 -13.09 7.78 13.22
CA ASP A 146 -13.28 6.62 12.35
C ASP A 146 -14.01 5.50 13.10
N ASP A 147 -15.32 5.69 13.24
CA ASP A 147 -16.20 4.89 14.07
C ASP A 147 -17.18 4.03 13.28
N SER A 148 -17.59 2.92 13.91
CA SER A 148 -18.38 1.85 13.29
C SER A 148 -19.78 2.26 12.78
N ASP A 149 -20.34 3.36 13.28
CA ASP A 149 -21.64 3.89 12.83
C ASP A 149 -21.57 4.52 11.44
N LEU A 150 -20.36 4.83 10.95
CA LEU A 150 -20.14 5.41 9.64
C LEU A 150 -19.96 4.37 8.53
N ILE A 151 -19.85 3.08 8.88
CA ILE A 151 -19.62 1.99 7.93
C ILE A 151 -20.88 1.66 7.12
N ASN A 152 -20.71 1.52 5.82
CA ASN A 152 -21.71 0.98 4.91
C ASN A 152 -21.62 -0.56 4.90
N TYR A 153 -22.28 -1.20 5.86
CA TYR A 153 -22.22 -2.66 6.04
C TYR A 153 -22.75 -3.45 4.84
N GLU A 154 -23.72 -2.92 4.10
CA GLU A 154 -24.28 -3.59 2.91
C GLU A 154 -23.23 -3.66 1.79
N ASP A 155 -22.57 -2.53 1.49
CA ASP A 155 -21.52 -2.53 0.47
C ASP A 155 -20.24 -3.22 0.96
N LEU A 156 -19.93 -3.18 2.27
CA LEU A 156 -18.81 -3.94 2.84
C LEU A 156 -18.99 -5.45 2.65
N GLU A 157 -20.20 -5.99 2.89
CA GLU A 157 -20.52 -7.39 2.59
C GLU A 157 -20.31 -7.68 1.10
N ARG A 158 -20.76 -6.77 0.24
CA ARG A 158 -20.63 -6.92 -1.21
C ARG A 158 -19.16 -6.87 -1.67
N VAL A 159 -18.31 -6.06 -1.04
CA VAL A 159 -16.85 -6.05 -1.25
C VAL A 159 -16.23 -7.37 -0.78
N ALA A 160 -16.60 -7.87 0.40
CA ALA A 160 -16.11 -9.16 0.89
C ALA A 160 -16.50 -10.32 -0.05
N ARG A 161 -17.74 -10.31 -0.56
CA ARG A 161 -18.22 -11.26 -1.57
C ARG A 161 -17.44 -11.16 -2.88
N PHE A 162 -17.14 -9.94 -3.34
CA PHE A 162 -16.23 -9.76 -4.49
C PHE A 162 -14.89 -10.42 -4.19
N GLY A 163 -14.25 -10.04 -3.09
CA GLY A 163 -12.99 -10.62 -2.62
C GLY A 163 -12.97 -12.14 -2.67
N ALA A 164 -13.98 -12.77 -2.07
CA ALA A 164 -14.15 -14.23 -2.05
C ALA A 164 -14.23 -14.84 -3.45
N LEU A 165 -15.08 -14.28 -4.34
CA LEU A 165 -15.22 -14.79 -5.70
C LEU A 165 -13.94 -14.59 -6.53
N LEU A 166 -13.23 -13.48 -6.32
CA LEU A 166 -11.96 -13.20 -6.99
C LEU A 166 -10.88 -14.18 -6.53
N ALA A 167 -10.72 -14.36 -5.22
CA ALA A 167 -9.79 -15.35 -4.65
C ALA A 167 -10.14 -16.77 -5.12
N ARG A 168 -11.42 -17.13 -5.17
CA ARG A 168 -11.87 -18.42 -5.70
C ARG A 168 -11.45 -18.59 -7.16
N ARG A 169 -11.61 -17.57 -8.00
CA ARG A 169 -11.20 -17.66 -9.41
C ARG A 169 -9.70 -17.87 -9.53
N VAL A 170 -8.90 -17.10 -8.80
CA VAL A 170 -7.43 -17.27 -8.76
C VAL A 170 -7.05 -18.68 -8.29
N ALA A 171 -7.72 -19.17 -7.25
CA ALA A 171 -7.48 -20.50 -6.68
C ALA A 171 -7.87 -21.67 -7.60
N ASN A 172 -8.58 -21.41 -8.71
CA ASN A 172 -8.98 -22.40 -9.71
C ASN A 172 -8.42 -22.06 -11.12
N LEU A 173 -7.40 -21.20 -11.22
CA LEU A 173 -6.66 -21.05 -12.46
C LEU A 173 -5.68 -22.21 -12.63
N ASP A 174 -5.62 -22.75 -13.85
CA ASP A 174 -4.62 -23.76 -14.24
C ASP A 174 -3.19 -23.22 -13.98
N GLU A 175 -2.94 -21.98 -14.39
CA GLU A 175 -1.68 -21.26 -14.18
C GLU A 175 -1.89 -20.08 -13.24
N ALA A 176 -0.97 -19.89 -12.28
CA ALA A 176 -1.02 -18.74 -11.38
C ALA A 176 -0.83 -17.43 -12.18
N PRO A 177 -1.40 -16.30 -11.73
CA PRO A 177 -1.12 -14.99 -12.33
C PRO A 177 0.39 -14.74 -12.40
N THR A 178 0.88 -14.35 -13.57
CA THR A 178 2.30 -13.99 -13.73
C THR A 178 2.53 -12.61 -13.14
N PHE A 179 3.56 -12.46 -12.31
CA PHE A 179 3.99 -11.15 -11.83
C PHE A 179 4.56 -10.32 -12.96
N VAL A 180 4.13 -9.08 -13.05
CA VAL A 180 4.67 -8.09 -13.96
C VAL A 180 5.44 -7.08 -13.12
N THR A 181 6.75 -6.99 -13.36
CA THR A 181 7.56 -5.93 -12.79
C THR A 181 7.12 -4.59 -13.40
N VAL A 182 6.31 -3.85 -12.66
CA VAL A 182 6.00 -2.47 -13.00
C VAL A 182 7.19 -1.62 -12.58
N THR A 183 8.16 -1.47 -13.50
CA THR A 183 9.07 -0.33 -13.44
C THR A 183 8.19 0.91 -13.33
N GLN A 184 8.40 1.78 -12.35
CA GLN A 184 7.64 3.03 -12.24
C GLN A 184 7.76 3.78 -13.58
N SER A 185 6.76 3.58 -14.44
CA SER A 185 6.69 4.19 -15.75
C SER A 185 6.19 5.60 -15.52
N VAL A 186 7.04 6.53 -15.94
CA VAL A 186 6.87 7.98 -15.85
C VAL A 186 5.87 8.48 -16.91
N GLU A 187 4.87 7.67 -17.27
CA GLU A 187 3.98 7.93 -18.40
C GLU A 187 2.51 7.85 -17.99
N GLY A 188 1.99 9.00 -17.55
CA GLY A 188 0.90 9.69 -18.25
C GLY A 188 -0.54 9.20 -18.03
N GLY A 189 -1.31 9.97 -17.25
CA GLY A 189 -2.74 10.16 -17.54
C GLY A 189 -3.67 10.39 -16.36
N GLY A 190 -3.84 11.65 -15.94
CA GLY A 190 -5.14 12.16 -15.49
C GLY A 190 -5.38 12.33 -13.98
N SER A 191 -5.03 13.51 -13.45
CA SER A 191 -5.96 14.48 -12.83
C SER A 191 -5.15 15.61 -12.22
N ARG A 192 -5.58 16.84 -12.47
CA ARG A 192 -4.77 18.06 -12.34
C ARG A 192 -4.70 18.65 -10.93
N ASP A 193 -5.06 17.90 -9.90
CA ASP A 193 -5.05 18.37 -8.51
C ASP A 193 -4.23 17.41 -7.65
N MET A 194 -3.11 17.94 -7.10
CA MET A 194 -2.02 17.28 -6.36
C MET A 194 -0.90 16.69 -7.22
N VAL A 195 0.06 17.54 -7.60
CA VAL A 195 1.42 17.12 -7.94
C VAL A 195 2.02 16.44 -6.70
N ARG A 196 2.10 15.11 -6.69
CA ARG A 196 2.81 14.37 -5.64
C ARG A 196 4.31 14.64 -5.78
N VAL A 197 4.92 15.18 -4.73
CA VAL A 197 6.36 15.46 -4.68
C VAL A 197 7.14 14.16 -4.72
N PHE A 198 8.16 14.09 -5.57
CA PHE A 198 9.03 12.93 -5.76
C PHE A 198 10.46 13.27 -5.32
N THR A 199 10.97 12.50 -4.36
CA THR A 199 12.36 12.65 -3.86
C THR A 199 13.27 11.52 -4.33
N GLY A 200 12.74 10.42 -4.84
CA GLY A 200 13.54 9.27 -5.30
C GLY A 200 14.21 8.48 -4.17
N THR A 201 13.82 8.68 -2.91
CA THR A 201 14.22 7.83 -1.77
C THR A 201 13.42 6.54 -1.78
N ILE A 202 14.06 5.41 -1.45
CA ILE A 202 13.39 4.13 -1.19
C ILE A 202 13.57 3.86 0.30
N PRO A 203 12.56 4.15 1.14
CA PRO A 203 12.63 3.83 2.56
C PRO A 203 12.78 2.33 2.80
N ASP A 204 13.53 1.97 3.83
CA ASP A 204 13.49 0.65 4.45
C ASP A 204 12.46 0.70 5.58
N TYR A 205 11.27 0.18 5.29
CA TYR A 205 10.10 0.27 6.17
C TYR A 205 10.20 -0.70 7.37
N ALA A 206 11.13 -1.65 7.33
CA ALA A 206 11.30 -2.67 8.38
C ALA A 206 12.34 -2.28 9.44
N ALA A 207 13.04 -1.15 9.26
CA ALA A 207 14.11 -0.74 10.15
C ALA A 207 13.61 0.06 11.35
N GLU A 208 13.84 -0.45 12.56
CA GLU A 208 13.68 0.27 13.82
C GLU A 208 14.93 1.12 14.09
N GLU A 209 15.08 2.23 13.36
CA GLU A 209 16.16 3.22 13.53
C GLU A 209 15.56 4.57 13.94
N ASP A 210 16.28 5.37 14.74
CA ASP A 210 15.92 6.76 15.03
C ASP A 210 16.11 7.62 13.77
N GLY A 211 15.11 7.60 12.88
CA GLY A 211 15.12 8.26 11.57
C GLY A 211 14.49 7.41 10.47
N LEU A 212 14.76 7.76 9.22
CA LEU A 212 14.31 7.02 8.04
C LEU A 212 15.49 6.33 7.38
N LEU A 213 15.64 5.02 7.60
CA LEU A 213 16.63 4.22 6.85
C LEU A 213 16.25 4.18 5.38
N LEU A 214 17.23 4.38 4.50
CA LEU A 214 17.08 4.19 3.07
C LEU A 214 17.49 2.78 2.67
N GLY A 215 16.52 1.95 2.30
CA GLY A 215 16.75 0.66 1.63
C GLY A 215 17.36 0.84 0.24
N GLY A 216 17.22 2.03 -0.34
CA GLY A 216 17.86 2.43 -1.58
C GLY A 216 17.51 3.84 -2.03
N VAL A 217 17.94 4.16 -3.25
CA VAL A 217 17.53 5.38 -3.97
C VAL A 217 17.30 5.02 -5.43
N ILE A 218 16.36 5.70 -6.08
CA ILE A 218 16.07 5.51 -7.50
C ILE A 218 17.22 6.08 -8.33
N GLU A 219 17.77 5.28 -9.24
CA GLU A 219 18.84 5.72 -10.14
C GLU A 219 18.39 6.90 -11.02
N GLY A 220 19.22 7.93 -11.13
CA GLY A 220 18.89 9.19 -11.82
C GLY A 220 17.87 10.09 -11.08
N GLY A 221 17.29 9.63 -9.96
CA GLY A 221 16.32 10.38 -9.15
C GLY A 221 16.95 11.47 -8.27
N PRO A 222 16.14 12.35 -7.65
CA PRO A 222 16.63 13.46 -6.84
C PRO A 222 17.53 13.05 -5.67
N ALA A 223 17.16 12.01 -4.92
CA ALA A 223 17.97 11.49 -3.81
C ALA A 223 19.36 11.03 -4.26
N LYS A 224 19.43 10.30 -5.39
CA LYS A 224 20.70 9.87 -5.97
C LYS A 224 21.55 11.07 -6.40
N LYS A 225 20.95 12.07 -7.04
CA LYS A 225 21.64 13.32 -7.45
C LYS A 225 22.14 14.14 -6.26
N ALA A 226 21.40 14.11 -5.14
CA ALA A 226 21.79 14.69 -3.86
C ALA A 226 22.87 13.87 -3.12
N GLY A 227 23.31 12.74 -3.68
CA GLY A 227 24.37 11.90 -3.12
C GLY A 227 23.92 10.96 -2.01
N LEU A 228 22.61 10.80 -1.80
CA LEU A 228 22.04 9.78 -0.91
C LEU A 228 22.20 8.38 -1.52
N ARG A 229 22.28 7.36 -0.67
CA ARG A 229 22.44 5.96 -1.05
C ARG A 229 21.81 5.01 -0.03
N ARG A 230 21.72 3.74 -0.40
CA ARG A 230 21.32 2.66 0.51
C ARG A 230 22.17 2.68 1.80
N GLY A 231 21.50 2.54 2.94
CA GLY A 231 22.12 2.54 4.27
C GLY A 231 22.26 3.91 4.91
N ASP A 232 21.88 5.00 4.23
CA ASP A 232 21.76 6.31 4.88
C ASP A 232 20.50 6.34 5.75
N VAL A 233 20.56 6.99 6.90
CA VAL A 233 19.39 7.22 7.77
C VAL A 233 19.08 8.72 7.78
N ILE A 234 17.96 9.14 7.20
CA ILE A 234 17.54 10.55 7.23
C ILE A 234 17.01 10.88 8.62
N ILE A 235 17.59 11.90 9.25
CA ILE A 235 17.24 12.35 10.62
C ILE A 235 16.64 13.76 10.63
N GLU A 236 16.75 14.50 9.54
CA GLU A 236 16.06 15.78 9.33
C GLU A 236 15.76 15.96 7.84
N PHE A 237 14.58 16.45 7.52
CA PHE A 237 14.16 16.72 6.15
C PHE A 237 13.34 18.01 6.10
N ALA A 238 13.78 18.97 5.28
CA ALA A 238 13.17 20.29 5.16
C ALA A 238 12.98 21.03 6.51
N GLY A 239 13.93 20.87 7.44
CA GLY A 239 13.88 21.48 8.77
C GLY A 239 12.96 20.76 9.77
N VAL A 240 12.37 19.63 9.38
CA VAL A 240 11.57 18.76 10.24
C VAL A 240 12.45 17.62 10.73
N THR A 241 12.50 17.39 12.05
CA THR A 241 13.16 16.21 12.62
C THR A 241 12.43 14.95 12.19
N ILE A 242 13.18 13.98 11.67
CA ILE A 242 12.65 12.71 11.21
C ILE A 242 13.06 11.66 12.23
N THR A 243 12.08 11.08 12.91
CA THR A 243 12.29 9.96 13.85
C THR A 243 11.74 8.66 13.32
N ASN A 244 10.86 8.73 12.31
CA ASN A 244 10.23 7.60 11.65
C ASN A 244 9.75 8.00 10.25
N ILE A 245 9.11 7.06 9.55
CA ILE A 245 8.63 7.30 8.20
C ILE A 245 7.44 8.28 8.11
N TYR A 246 6.58 8.35 9.13
CA TYR A 246 5.43 9.26 9.14
C TYR A 246 5.87 10.71 9.22
N ASP A 247 6.94 11.00 9.98
CA ASP A 247 7.54 12.33 9.99
C ASP A 247 8.03 12.71 8.59
N TYR A 248 8.63 11.75 7.87
CA TYR A 248 9.12 11.97 6.52
C TYR A 248 7.98 12.17 5.52
N THR A 249 6.94 11.34 5.55
CA THR A 249 5.78 11.48 4.65
C THR A 249 5.00 12.76 4.93
N ALA A 250 4.87 13.17 6.20
CA ALA A 250 4.30 14.46 6.58
C ALA A 250 5.17 15.63 6.07
N ALA A 251 6.50 15.53 6.19
CA ALA A 251 7.41 16.53 5.67
C ALA A 251 7.35 16.63 4.13
N LEU A 252 7.12 15.51 3.42
CA LEU A 252 6.90 15.51 1.97
C LEU A 252 5.66 16.33 1.56
N ALA A 253 4.59 16.33 2.37
CA ALA A 253 3.38 17.10 2.11
C ALA A 253 3.59 18.62 2.22
N ALA A 254 4.61 19.05 2.96
CA ALA A 254 4.92 20.47 3.21
C ALA A 254 5.87 21.10 2.19
N ILE A 255 6.56 20.29 1.38
CA ILE A 255 7.58 20.76 0.43
C ILE A 255 7.00 20.97 -0.98
N LYS A 256 7.74 21.69 -1.82
CA LYS A 256 7.33 22.03 -3.18
C LYS A 256 8.28 21.42 -4.20
N VAL A 257 7.73 21.03 -5.34
CA VAL A 257 8.50 20.62 -6.52
C VAL A 257 9.43 21.76 -6.96
N ASP A 258 10.63 21.37 -7.40
CA ASP A 258 11.72 22.23 -7.88
C ASP A 258 12.23 23.25 -6.86
N VAL A 259 11.84 23.11 -5.59
CA VAL A 259 12.37 23.90 -4.47
C VAL A 259 13.38 23.05 -3.71
N PRO A 260 14.66 23.46 -3.63
CA PRO A 260 15.66 22.71 -2.87
C PRO A 260 15.27 22.58 -1.39
N VAL A 261 15.50 21.40 -0.81
CA VAL A 261 15.27 21.09 0.60
C VAL A 261 16.54 20.54 1.23
N ALA A 262 16.83 21.00 2.44
CA ALA A 262 17.92 20.46 3.23
C ALA A 262 17.57 19.05 3.74
N VAL A 263 18.52 18.13 3.62
CA VAL A 263 18.41 16.77 4.13
C VAL A 263 19.61 16.48 5.01
N VAL A 264 19.35 16.18 6.28
CA VAL A 264 20.36 15.73 7.23
C VAL A 264 20.22 14.23 7.40
N TYR A 265 21.32 13.51 7.27
CA TYR A 265 21.33 12.07 7.34
C TYR A 265 22.58 11.54 8.06
N MET A 266 22.47 10.34 8.61
CA MET A 266 23.57 9.58 9.17
C MET A 266 24.11 8.61 8.13
N ARG A 267 25.43 8.55 8.01
CA ARG A 267 26.14 7.59 7.17
C ARG A 267 27.37 7.11 7.92
N ASP A 268 27.49 5.81 8.12
CA ASP A 268 28.62 5.19 8.84
C ASP A 268 28.87 5.87 10.21
N GLY A 269 27.79 6.20 10.93
CA GLY A 269 27.81 6.86 12.24
C GLY A 269 28.15 8.36 12.24
N LYS A 270 28.26 8.99 11.07
CA LYS A 270 28.56 10.43 10.93
C LYS A 270 27.34 11.20 10.44
N ARG A 271 27.09 12.36 11.05
CA ARG A 271 26.08 13.32 10.59
C ARG A 271 26.58 14.01 9.32
N MET A 272 25.78 13.91 8.27
CA MET A 272 26.02 14.50 6.95
C MET A 272 24.84 15.40 6.59
N GLU A 273 25.05 16.29 5.63
CA GLU A 273 24.02 17.20 5.13
C GLU A 273 24.15 17.32 3.61
N THR A 274 23.01 17.39 2.92
CA THR A 274 22.94 17.62 1.48
C THR A 274 21.69 18.41 1.13
N GLU A 275 21.63 18.89 -0.10
CA GLU A 275 20.46 19.55 -0.68
C GLU A 275 19.83 18.63 -1.73
N LEU A 276 18.54 18.36 -1.55
CA LEU A 276 17.73 17.55 -2.47
C LEU A 276 16.75 18.47 -3.20
N ILE A 277 16.65 18.37 -4.53
CA ILE A 277 15.68 19.13 -5.32
C ILE A 277 14.56 18.17 -5.75
N PRO A 278 13.41 18.16 -5.05
CA PRO A 278 12.31 17.27 -5.36
C PRO A 278 11.73 17.60 -6.73
N THR A 279 11.32 16.60 -7.49
CA THR A 279 10.65 16.81 -8.77
C THR A 279 9.17 16.45 -8.66
N ALA A 280 8.36 16.82 -9.65
CA ALA A 280 7.03 16.26 -9.78
C ALA A 280 7.14 14.76 -10.06
N ARG A 281 6.28 13.95 -9.44
CA ARG A 281 6.02 12.58 -9.92
C ARG A 281 5.37 12.73 -11.29
N GLN A 282 6.15 12.53 -12.35
CA GLN A 282 5.70 12.54 -13.74
C GLN A 282 4.93 11.26 -14.06
#